data_AF-Q82ZB9-F1
#
_entry.id   AF-Q82ZB9-F1
#
_cell.length_a   1.000
_cell.length_b   1.000
_cell.length_c   1.000
_cell.angle_alpha   90.00
_cell.angle_beta   90.00
_cell.angle_gamma   90.00
#
_symmetry.space_group_name_H-M   'P 1'
#
loop_
_entity.id
_entity.type
_entity.pdbx_description
1 polymer ?
#
loop_
_entity_poly.entity_id
_entity_poly.type
_entity_poly.pdbx_seq_one_letter_code
_entity_poly.pdbx_strand_id
1 'polypeptide(L)'
;MGEAKVTKTFRLTELVASDLSCKDLFDELIAVLEILDVEVVNKKIVYFYKRNVKSKQEKLEVCFTRESILHLIGISYYDINERETSKSRMKSKYAIEFYRDFKRNKLNFSKCWVESTRKVKDKLQVLKYIKSIKTDVVRIGADGQLRTIPMTNTISTPKIGLGIGLYHDHPEFSIPRSCLNLAQDKEAKQHTSFRNACRCTKIWIYERTEQGTWKLEDRQEFFKKIQAEKSKKKRRKK
;
A
#
# COMPACT_ATOMS: atom_id res chain seq x y z
N MET A 1 -28.82 -2.49 14.30
CA MET A 1 -28.46 -2.20 12.89
C MET A 1 -27.63 -0.93 12.90
N GLY A 2 -26.32 -1.02 12.61
CA GLY A 2 -25.46 0.17 12.60
C GLY A 2 -25.72 0.98 11.33
N GLU A 3 -26.07 2.25 11.48
CA GLU A 3 -26.17 3.18 10.35
C GLU A 3 -24.85 3.17 9.57
N ALA A 4 -24.94 2.85 8.27
CA ALA A 4 -23.79 2.95 7.38
C ALA A 4 -23.34 4.41 7.35
N LYS A 5 -22.21 4.71 7.97
CA LYS A 5 -21.61 6.05 8.00
C LYS A 5 -21.32 6.49 6.56
N VAL A 6 -22.23 7.26 5.96
CA VAL A 6 -22.05 7.80 4.60
C VAL A 6 -20.86 8.73 4.64
N THR A 7 -19.74 8.28 4.09
CA THR A 7 -18.52 9.09 4.06
C THR A 7 -18.66 10.11 2.95
N LYS A 8 -18.75 11.39 3.31
CA LYS A 8 -18.83 12.49 2.34
C LYS A 8 -17.58 12.52 1.46
N THR A 9 -17.79 12.65 0.16
CA THR A 9 -16.73 12.79 -0.85
C THR A 9 -17.02 14.01 -1.71
N PHE A 10 -15.97 14.61 -2.27
CA PHE A 10 -16.00 15.85 -3.03
C PHE A 10 -15.23 15.66 -4.33
N ARG A 11 -15.55 16.43 -5.38
CA ARG A 11 -14.72 16.42 -6.58
C ARG A 11 -13.37 17.02 -6.25
N LEU A 12 -12.32 16.37 -6.72
CA LEU A 12 -10.95 16.83 -6.48
C LEU A 12 -10.75 18.24 -7.05
N THR A 13 -11.24 18.50 -8.27
CA THR A 13 -11.14 19.82 -8.91
C THR A 13 -11.86 20.93 -8.14
N GLU A 14 -13.00 20.63 -7.49
CA GLU A 14 -13.75 21.61 -6.70
C GLU A 14 -13.04 21.97 -5.39
N LEU A 15 -12.42 20.99 -4.74
CA LEU A 15 -11.61 21.23 -3.54
C LEU A 15 -10.28 21.93 -3.85
N VAL A 16 -9.75 21.71 -5.05
CA VAL A 16 -8.48 22.29 -5.52
C VAL A 16 -8.68 23.75 -5.93
N ALA A 17 -9.82 24.10 -6.53
CA ALA A 17 -10.12 25.47 -6.92
C ALA A 17 -10.25 26.46 -5.74
N SER A 18 -10.44 25.97 -4.51
CA SER A 18 -10.56 26.78 -3.29
C SER A 18 -9.25 26.95 -2.51
N ASP A 19 -8.15 26.31 -2.95
CA ASP A 19 -6.84 26.32 -2.29
C ASP A 19 -5.75 26.65 -3.35
N LEU A 20 -5.01 27.76 -3.20
CA LEU A 20 -4.03 28.24 -4.21
C LEU A 20 -2.81 27.31 -4.41
N SER A 21 -2.64 26.27 -3.58
CA SER A 21 -1.47 25.34 -3.59
C SER A 21 -1.55 24.19 -4.61
N CYS A 22 -2.23 24.37 -5.72
CA CYS A 22 -2.97 23.28 -6.35
C CYS A 22 -2.48 22.76 -7.71
N LYS A 23 -1.63 23.51 -8.44
CA LYS A 23 -0.92 22.94 -9.60
C LYS A 23 -0.03 21.77 -9.16
N ASP A 24 0.58 21.91 -7.99
CA ASP A 24 1.47 20.93 -7.39
C ASP A 24 0.79 19.58 -7.11
N LEU A 25 -0.52 19.56 -6.80
CA LEU A 25 -1.21 18.31 -6.41
C LEU A 25 -1.45 17.37 -7.59
N PHE A 26 -1.83 17.89 -8.75
CA PHE A 26 -2.03 17.05 -9.94
C PHE A 26 -0.70 16.52 -10.47
N ASP A 27 0.33 17.36 -10.47
CA ASP A 27 1.68 16.95 -10.87
C ASP A 27 2.24 15.88 -9.90
N GLU A 28 2.05 16.05 -8.58
CA GLU A 28 2.42 15.06 -7.57
C GLU A 28 1.64 13.74 -7.74
N LEU A 29 0.35 13.82 -8.09
CA LEU A 29 -0.47 12.65 -8.42
C LEU A 29 0.09 11.88 -9.61
N ILE A 30 0.40 12.57 -10.71
CA ILE A 30 0.99 11.94 -11.90
C ILE A 30 2.34 11.30 -11.56
N ALA A 31 3.23 12.03 -10.88
CA ALA A 31 4.53 11.50 -10.48
C ALA A 31 4.42 10.24 -9.61
N VAL A 32 3.48 10.21 -8.66
CA VAL A 32 3.24 9.03 -7.83
C VAL A 32 2.63 7.88 -8.65
N LEU A 33 1.74 8.16 -9.60
CA LEU A 33 1.19 7.14 -10.49
C LEU A 33 2.27 6.48 -11.36
N GLU A 34 3.22 7.26 -11.87
CA GLU A 34 4.38 6.73 -12.61
C GLU A 34 5.25 5.81 -11.74
N ILE A 35 5.53 6.21 -10.49
CA ILE A 35 6.26 5.36 -9.54
C ILE A 35 5.48 4.07 -9.29
N LEU A 36 4.16 4.15 -9.05
CA LEU A 36 3.34 2.97 -8.80
C LEU A 36 3.29 2.04 -10.00
N ASP A 37 3.18 2.59 -11.20
CA ASP A 37 3.15 1.84 -12.46
C ASP A 37 4.39 0.97 -12.63
N VAL A 38 5.56 1.54 -12.37
CA VAL A 38 6.85 0.84 -12.47
C VAL A 38 7.05 -0.13 -11.31
N GLU A 39 6.75 0.32 -10.09
CA GLU A 39 7.17 -0.41 -8.89
C GLU A 39 6.21 -1.53 -8.50
N VAL A 40 4.89 -1.35 -8.63
CA VAL A 40 3.95 -2.29 -8.02
C VAL A 40 2.83 -2.73 -8.93
N VAL A 41 2.45 -1.98 -9.96
CA VAL A 41 1.35 -2.41 -10.83
C VAL A 41 1.68 -3.74 -11.50
N ASN A 42 0.72 -4.66 -11.46
CA ASN A 42 0.86 -6.02 -11.98
C ASN A 42 2.02 -6.81 -11.37
N LYS A 43 2.45 -6.44 -10.15
CA LYS A 43 3.44 -7.19 -9.38
C LYS A 43 2.74 -8.01 -8.30
N LYS A 44 3.27 -9.21 -8.07
CA LYS A 44 2.96 -10.02 -6.88
C LYS A 44 4.20 -10.14 -6.04
N ILE A 45 4.11 -9.68 -4.79
CA ILE A 45 5.21 -9.74 -3.83
C ILE A 45 4.90 -10.81 -2.80
N VAL A 46 5.77 -11.82 -2.74
CA VAL A 46 5.67 -12.93 -1.80
C VAL A 46 6.68 -12.71 -0.69
N TYR A 47 6.16 -12.48 0.50
CA TYR A 47 6.96 -12.32 1.71
C TYR A 47 7.02 -13.63 2.46
N PHE A 48 8.24 -14.05 2.79
CA PHE A 48 8.46 -15.15 3.71
C PHE A 48 8.94 -14.61 5.03
N TYR A 49 8.30 -15.03 6.12
CA TYR A 49 8.60 -14.50 7.44
C TYR A 49 8.54 -15.57 8.51
N LYS A 50 9.17 -15.25 9.64
CA LYS A 50 9.16 -16.10 10.84
C LYS A 50 8.93 -15.22 12.07
N ARG A 51 8.07 -15.68 12.97
CA ARG A 51 7.86 -15.05 14.27
C ARG A 51 9.10 -15.17 15.15
N ASN A 52 9.79 -16.30 15.09
CA ASN A 52 11.08 -16.50 15.74
C ASN A 52 11.92 -17.55 14.98
N VAL A 53 13.17 -17.79 15.40
CA VAL A 53 14.09 -18.69 14.66
C VAL A 53 13.57 -20.12 14.60
N LYS A 54 12.85 -20.56 15.64
CA LYS A 54 12.30 -21.91 15.78
C LYS A 54 10.94 -22.08 15.11
N SER A 55 10.25 -21.00 14.74
CA SER A 55 8.93 -21.08 14.12
C SER A 55 9.00 -21.58 12.69
N LYS A 56 7.91 -22.22 12.24
CA LYS A 56 7.69 -22.53 10.83
C LYS A 56 7.75 -21.24 10.02
N GLN A 57 8.24 -21.36 8.78
CA GLN A 57 8.22 -20.25 7.83
C GLN A 57 6.80 -20.07 7.33
N GLU A 58 6.28 -18.85 7.46
CA GLU A 58 4.99 -18.45 6.93
C GLU A 58 5.18 -17.64 5.64
N LYS A 59 4.09 -17.50 4.89
CA LYS A 59 4.05 -16.86 3.58
C LYS A 59 2.89 -15.87 3.55
N LEU A 60 3.16 -14.65 3.09
CA LEU A 60 2.16 -13.65 2.76
C LEU A 60 2.33 -13.26 1.29
N GLU A 61 1.28 -13.45 0.50
CA GLU A 61 1.27 -13.03 -0.91
C GLU A 61 0.45 -11.75 -1.03
N VAL A 62 1.08 -10.70 -1.56
CA VAL A 62 0.40 -9.44 -1.84
C VAL A 62 0.36 -9.21 -3.34
N CYS A 63 -0.84 -9.06 -3.86
CA CYS A 63 -1.07 -8.78 -5.27
C CYS A 63 -1.38 -7.29 -5.45
N PHE A 64 -0.58 -6.61 -6.27
CA PHE A 64 -0.80 -5.23 -6.64
C PHE A 64 -1.37 -5.22 -8.06
N THR A 65 -2.67 -4.99 -8.16
CA THR A 65 -3.37 -4.93 -9.44
C THR A 65 -3.60 -3.47 -9.84
N ARG A 66 -3.95 -3.23 -11.11
CA ARG A 66 -4.27 -1.88 -11.60
C ARG A 66 -5.43 -1.26 -10.81
N GLU A 67 -6.38 -2.08 -10.39
CA GLU A 67 -7.53 -1.70 -9.59
C GLU A 67 -7.16 -1.21 -8.18
N SER A 68 -5.99 -1.63 -7.67
CA SER A 68 -5.51 -1.25 -6.34
C SER A 68 -5.02 0.20 -6.29
N ILE A 69 -4.66 0.80 -7.43
CA ILE A 69 -4.05 2.14 -7.52
C ILE A 69 -4.95 3.21 -6.88
N LEU A 70 -6.25 3.21 -7.21
CA LEU A 70 -7.21 4.16 -6.68
C LEU A 70 -7.28 4.13 -5.14
N HIS A 71 -7.26 2.93 -4.57
CA HIS A 71 -7.23 2.75 -3.11
C HIS A 71 -5.93 3.23 -2.49
N LEU A 72 -4.78 2.96 -3.13
CA LEU A 72 -3.46 3.39 -2.67
C LEU A 72 -3.36 4.92 -2.58
N ILE A 73 -3.83 5.65 -3.61
CA ILE A 73 -3.79 7.13 -3.67
C ILE A 73 -4.99 7.79 -2.95
N GLY A 74 -6.06 7.03 -2.65
CA GLY A 74 -7.23 7.54 -1.94
C GLY A 74 -8.18 8.35 -2.80
N ILE A 75 -8.23 8.04 -4.09
CA ILE A 75 -9.14 8.65 -5.07
C ILE A 75 -10.16 7.60 -5.49
N SER A 76 -11.37 8.04 -5.77
CA SER A 76 -12.35 7.27 -6.54
C SER A 76 -12.57 7.93 -7.90
N TYR A 77 -12.88 7.15 -8.93
CA TYR A 77 -13.09 7.65 -10.29
C TYR A 77 -14.51 7.30 -10.73
N TYR A 78 -15.33 8.29 -11.05
CA TYR A 78 -16.73 8.09 -11.48
C TYR A 78 -17.17 9.20 -12.41
N ASP A 79 -18.06 8.89 -13.36
CA ASP A 79 -18.81 9.91 -14.08
C ASP A 79 -19.91 10.53 -13.20
N ILE A 80 -20.24 11.79 -13.49
CA ILE A 80 -21.11 12.65 -12.67
C ILE A 80 -22.46 11.98 -12.37
N ASN A 81 -23.03 11.31 -13.36
CA ASN A 81 -24.36 10.69 -13.30
C ASN A 81 -24.34 9.28 -12.68
N GLU A 82 -23.16 8.67 -12.47
CA GLU A 82 -23.02 7.28 -12.02
C GLU A 82 -22.72 7.16 -10.52
N ARG A 83 -22.61 8.31 -9.82
CA ARG A 83 -22.40 8.36 -8.36
C ARG A 83 -23.57 7.76 -7.58
N GLU A 84 -24.79 7.78 -8.14
CA GLU A 84 -26.02 7.37 -7.44
C GLU A 84 -26.26 5.86 -7.42
N THR A 85 -25.50 5.04 -8.16
CA THR A 85 -25.84 3.61 -8.38
C THR A 85 -24.79 2.62 -7.87
N SER A 86 -23.80 3.06 -7.07
CA SER A 86 -22.55 2.33 -6.82
C SER A 86 -22.70 0.95 -6.13
N LYS A 87 -22.95 -0.10 -6.91
CA LYS A 87 -22.69 -1.52 -6.59
C LYS A 87 -21.18 -1.79 -6.67
N SER A 88 -20.65 -2.72 -5.87
CA SER A 88 -19.19 -3.00 -5.81
C SER A 88 -18.56 -3.35 -7.16
N ARG A 89 -19.31 -4.00 -8.07
CA ARG A 89 -18.86 -4.35 -9.43
C ARG A 89 -18.47 -3.14 -10.28
N MET A 90 -19.06 -1.97 -10.07
CA MET A 90 -18.75 -0.79 -10.87
C MET A 90 -17.39 -0.17 -10.48
N LYS A 91 -16.94 -0.33 -9.23
CA LYS A 91 -15.67 0.26 -8.74
C LYS A 91 -14.43 -0.28 -9.45
N SER A 92 -14.41 -1.58 -9.74
CA SER A 92 -13.28 -2.21 -10.46
C SER A 92 -13.20 -1.71 -11.90
N LYS A 93 -14.34 -1.56 -12.60
CA LYS A 93 -14.41 -1.03 -13.97
C LYS A 93 -13.78 0.37 -14.05
N TYR A 94 -14.17 1.29 -13.17
CA TYR A 94 -13.62 2.66 -13.20
C TYR A 94 -12.14 2.72 -12.83
N ALA A 95 -11.65 1.82 -11.96
CA ALA A 95 -10.23 1.77 -11.65
C ALA A 95 -9.41 1.34 -12.89
N ILE A 96 -9.93 0.41 -13.69
CA ILE A 96 -9.31 0.01 -14.96
C ILE A 96 -9.36 1.16 -15.97
N GLU A 97 -10.48 1.87 -16.07
CA GLU A 97 -10.63 3.03 -16.96
C GLU A 97 -9.67 4.16 -16.56
N PHE A 98 -9.60 4.50 -15.28
CA PHE A 98 -8.66 5.47 -14.73
C PHE A 98 -7.23 5.14 -15.14
N TYR A 99 -6.80 3.90 -14.92
CA TYR A 99 -5.44 3.49 -15.26
C TYR A 99 -5.19 3.51 -16.77
N ARG A 100 -6.17 3.12 -17.59
CA ARG A 100 -6.09 3.23 -19.06
C ARG A 100 -5.93 4.68 -19.51
N ASP A 101 -6.68 5.59 -18.93
CA ASP A 101 -6.64 7.02 -19.27
C ASP A 101 -5.31 7.64 -18.82
N PHE A 102 -4.79 7.24 -17.66
CA PHE A 102 -3.43 7.58 -17.20
C PHE A 102 -2.37 7.14 -18.22
N LYS A 103 -2.36 5.86 -18.65
CA LYS A 103 -1.38 5.35 -19.63
C LYS A 103 -1.46 6.03 -21.00
N ARG A 104 -2.59 6.68 -21.32
CA ARG A 104 -2.82 7.40 -22.58
C ARG A 104 -2.60 8.91 -22.46
N ASN A 105 -2.18 9.41 -21.29
CA ASN A 105 -2.11 10.85 -20.98
C ASN A 105 -3.44 11.58 -21.23
N LYS A 106 -4.56 10.90 -20.95
CA LYS A 106 -5.93 11.42 -21.12
C LYS A 106 -6.71 11.46 -19.79
N LEU A 107 -6.00 11.52 -18.67
CA LEU A 107 -6.61 11.47 -17.37
C LEU A 107 -7.46 12.72 -17.11
N ASN A 108 -8.72 12.52 -16.71
CA ASN A 108 -9.63 13.61 -16.40
C ASN A 108 -9.86 13.72 -14.88
N PHE A 109 -9.20 14.69 -14.25
CA PHE A 109 -9.31 14.92 -12.81
C PHE A 109 -10.70 15.40 -12.35
N SER A 110 -11.57 15.89 -13.24
CA SER A 110 -12.96 16.25 -12.85
C SER A 110 -13.81 15.03 -12.48
N LYS A 111 -13.40 13.84 -12.95
CA LYS A 111 -14.00 12.55 -12.59
C LYS A 111 -13.42 11.97 -11.29
N CYS A 112 -12.41 12.61 -10.70
CA CYS A 112 -11.78 12.16 -9.47
C CYS A 112 -12.52 12.71 -8.25
N TRP A 113 -12.87 11.81 -7.33
CA TRP A 113 -13.57 12.09 -6.08
C TRP A 113 -12.70 11.68 -4.90
N VAL A 114 -12.68 12.52 -3.86
CA VAL A 114 -11.85 12.33 -2.68
C VAL A 114 -12.64 12.63 -1.41
N GLU A 115 -12.26 12.01 -0.29
CA GLU A 115 -12.85 12.35 1.01
C GLU A 115 -12.35 13.70 1.51
N SER A 116 -11.06 14.00 1.30
CA SER A 116 -10.45 15.31 1.54
C SER A 116 -9.10 15.43 0.82
N THR A 117 -8.68 16.64 0.49
CA THR A 117 -7.35 16.93 -0.08
C THR A 117 -6.23 16.53 0.88
N ARG A 118 -6.41 16.77 2.20
CA ARG A 118 -5.45 16.35 3.23
C ARG A 118 -5.15 14.85 3.18
N LYS A 119 -6.17 13.99 3.10
CA LYS A 119 -5.98 12.53 3.05
C LYS A 119 -5.22 12.09 1.81
N VAL A 120 -5.43 12.76 0.67
CA VAL A 120 -4.68 12.48 -0.56
C VAL A 120 -3.23 12.92 -0.41
N LYS A 121 -2.99 14.17 0.05
CA LYS A 121 -1.64 14.69 0.31
C LYS A 121 -0.86 13.77 1.27
N ASP A 122 -1.49 13.32 2.37
CA ASP A 122 -0.89 12.39 3.32
C ASP A 122 -0.48 11.06 2.64
N LYS A 123 -1.30 10.53 1.73
CA LYS A 123 -0.97 9.32 0.96
C LYS A 123 0.17 9.56 -0.01
N LEU A 124 0.15 10.64 -0.78
CA LEU A 124 1.20 10.95 -1.77
C LEU A 124 2.58 11.07 -1.11
N GLN A 125 2.65 11.75 0.04
CA GLN A 125 3.88 11.87 0.80
C GLN A 125 4.49 10.54 1.24
N VAL A 126 3.66 9.51 1.43
CA VAL A 126 4.10 8.17 1.84
C VAL A 126 4.43 7.29 0.64
N LEU A 127 3.68 7.41 -0.45
CA LEU A 127 3.81 6.56 -1.63
C LEU A 127 5.14 6.72 -2.35
N LYS A 128 5.83 7.86 -2.20
CA LYS A 128 7.23 8.02 -2.66
C LYS A 128 8.20 7.00 -2.05
N TYR A 129 7.83 6.35 -0.95
CA TYR A 129 8.62 5.30 -0.29
C TYR A 129 8.19 3.88 -0.64
N ILE A 130 7.27 3.68 -1.60
CA ILE A 130 6.70 2.37 -1.93
C ILE A 130 7.76 1.31 -2.24
N LYS A 131 8.88 1.70 -2.87
CA LYS A 131 10.05 0.82 -3.13
C LYS A 131 10.60 0.13 -1.87
N SER A 132 10.40 0.71 -0.69
CA SER A 132 10.89 0.18 0.59
C SER A 132 10.22 -1.14 0.96
N ILE A 133 9.03 -1.44 0.42
CA ILE A 133 8.34 -2.72 0.67
C ILE A 133 9.01 -3.91 -0.02
N LYS A 134 9.96 -3.67 -0.93
CA LYS A 134 10.71 -4.72 -1.61
C LYS A 134 12.06 -4.99 -0.96
N THR A 135 12.23 -4.69 0.33
CA THR A 135 13.55 -4.71 0.99
C THR A 135 13.54 -5.43 2.33
N ASP A 136 14.74 -5.65 2.90
CA ASP A 136 14.97 -6.36 4.16
C ASP A 136 14.43 -5.64 5.42
N VAL A 137 14.00 -4.39 5.25
CA VAL A 137 13.43 -3.62 6.35
C VAL A 137 11.99 -4.04 6.64
N VAL A 138 11.31 -4.73 5.72
CA VAL A 138 9.93 -5.14 5.88
C VAL A 138 9.66 -5.98 7.15
N ARG A 139 8.53 -5.69 7.76
CA ARG A 139 7.96 -6.36 8.93
C ARG A 139 6.49 -6.68 8.68
N ILE A 140 6.06 -7.86 9.10
CA ILE A 140 4.67 -8.32 8.99
C ILE A 140 4.08 -8.35 10.39
N GLY A 141 3.06 -7.52 10.63
CA GLY A 141 2.38 -7.46 11.92
C GLY A 141 1.47 -8.67 12.13
N ALA A 142 1.51 -9.27 13.32
CA ALA A 142 0.73 -10.48 13.61
C ALA A 142 -0.78 -10.24 13.75
N ASP A 143 -1.24 -9.03 14.14
CA ASP A 143 -2.67 -8.62 14.26
C ASP A 143 -2.77 -7.09 14.45
N GLY A 144 -1.99 -6.32 13.69
CA GLY A 144 -1.72 -4.92 14.00
C GLY A 144 -2.91 -3.97 13.75
N GLN A 145 -3.66 -3.62 14.79
CA GLN A 145 -4.43 -2.37 14.78
C GLN A 145 -3.45 -1.20 14.73
N LEU A 146 -3.46 -0.46 13.63
CA LEU A 146 -2.67 0.75 13.45
C LEU A 146 -3.48 1.92 13.98
N ARG A 147 -3.31 2.27 15.27
CA ARG A 147 -3.84 3.39 16.09
C ARG A 147 -5.22 4.04 15.80
N THR A 148 -5.95 3.64 14.78
CA THR A 148 -7.27 4.12 14.32
C THR A 148 -7.92 3.18 13.28
N ILE A 149 -7.21 2.22 12.68
CA ILE A 149 -7.76 1.32 11.64
C ILE A 149 -7.55 -0.15 12.04
N PRO A 150 -8.62 -0.95 12.18
CA PRO A 150 -8.51 -2.40 12.26
C PRO A 150 -8.11 -2.94 10.88
N MET A 151 -6.93 -3.54 10.77
CA MET A 151 -6.46 -4.13 9.52
C MET A 151 -6.08 -5.58 9.74
N THR A 152 -6.56 -6.46 8.85
CA THR A 152 -6.42 -7.91 8.96
C THR A 152 -5.02 -8.42 8.65
N ASN A 153 -4.08 -7.56 8.24
CA ASN A 153 -2.63 -7.78 8.18
C ASN A 153 -1.96 -6.45 7.79
N THR A 154 -0.78 -6.16 8.33
CA THR A 154 -0.01 -4.94 8.00
C THR A 154 1.41 -5.27 7.57
N ILE A 155 1.84 -4.69 6.44
CA ILE A 155 3.25 -4.63 6.04
C ILE A 155 3.83 -3.28 6.48
N SER A 156 4.95 -3.29 7.19
CA SER A 156 5.59 -2.07 7.67
C SER A 156 7.09 -2.03 7.43
N THR A 157 7.66 -0.83 7.31
CA THR A 157 9.11 -0.62 7.33
C THR A 157 9.55 0.19 8.57
N PRO A 158 10.61 -0.20 9.31
CA PRO A 158 11.07 0.49 10.52
C PRO A 158 11.98 1.69 10.25
N LYS A 159 12.60 1.77 9.07
CA LYS A 159 13.49 2.90 8.71
C LYS A 159 12.70 4.13 8.24
N ILE A 160 11.51 3.88 7.69
CA ILE A 160 10.63 4.86 7.06
C ILE A 160 9.22 4.42 7.42
N GLY A 161 8.36 5.30 7.94
CA GLY A 161 7.00 4.93 8.38
C GLY A 161 6.05 4.64 7.21
N LEU A 162 6.22 3.52 6.52
CA LEU A 162 5.28 3.05 5.49
C LEU A 162 4.54 1.85 6.05
N GLY A 163 3.23 2.01 6.27
CA GLY A 163 2.33 0.93 6.70
C GLY A 163 1.29 0.65 5.62
N ILE A 164 1.34 -0.53 5.01
CA ILE A 164 0.36 -0.99 4.03
C ILE A 164 -0.66 -1.88 4.72
N GLY A 165 -1.89 -1.40 4.72
CA GLY A 165 -3.06 -2.14 5.12
C GLY A 165 -3.52 -3.12 4.05
N LEU A 166 -3.79 -4.35 4.44
CA LEU A 166 -4.22 -5.41 3.53
C LEU A 166 -5.67 -5.80 3.78
N TYR A 167 -6.34 -6.22 2.72
CA TYR A 167 -7.66 -6.84 2.75
C TYR A 167 -7.63 -8.15 1.97
N HIS A 168 -8.52 -9.08 2.31
CA HIS A 168 -8.61 -10.41 1.69
C HIS A 168 -9.93 -10.52 0.92
N ASP A 169 -9.97 -10.03 -0.33
CA ASP A 169 -11.11 -10.27 -1.24
C ASP A 169 -11.00 -11.63 -1.94
N HIS A 170 -9.80 -12.23 -1.95
CA HIS A 170 -9.53 -13.54 -2.52
C HIS A 170 -8.94 -14.48 -1.46
N PRO A 171 -9.37 -15.76 -1.42
CA PRO A 171 -8.88 -16.72 -0.44
C PRO A 171 -7.38 -17.03 -0.55
N GLU A 172 -6.75 -16.72 -1.69
CA GLU A 172 -5.34 -17.04 -1.96
C GLU A 172 -4.38 -15.86 -1.76
N PHE A 173 -4.86 -14.61 -1.75
CA PHE A 173 -3.99 -13.43 -1.80
C PHE A 173 -4.53 -12.25 -0.99
N SER A 174 -3.60 -11.46 -0.45
CA SER A 174 -3.90 -10.15 0.13
C SER A 174 -3.81 -9.03 -0.91
N ILE A 175 -4.69 -8.05 -0.79
CA ILE A 175 -4.75 -6.85 -1.64
C ILE A 175 -4.47 -5.61 -0.80
N PRO A 176 -3.62 -4.69 -1.25
CA PRO A 176 -3.34 -3.45 -0.54
C PRO A 176 -4.53 -2.49 -0.62
N ARG A 177 -4.90 -1.90 0.53
CA ARG A 177 -6.06 -1.01 0.67
C ARG A 177 -5.69 0.41 1.06
N SER A 178 -4.59 0.61 1.80
CA SER A 178 -4.19 1.95 2.25
C SER A 178 -2.72 1.97 2.68
N CYS A 179 -2.03 3.08 2.41
CA CYS A 179 -0.66 3.36 2.86
C CYS A 179 -0.58 4.39 4.01
N LEU A 180 -1.71 4.73 4.64
CA LEU A 180 -1.88 5.96 5.45
C LEU A 180 -1.20 6.01 6.82
N ASN A 181 -0.51 4.95 7.28
CA ASN A 181 -0.06 4.93 8.67
C ASN A 181 1.33 5.56 8.85
N LEU A 182 1.34 6.87 9.09
CA LEU A 182 2.47 7.67 9.56
C LEU A 182 2.21 8.21 10.98
N ALA A 183 3.09 7.87 11.90
CA ALA A 183 3.59 8.82 12.89
C ALA A 183 5.10 8.62 12.98
N GLN A 184 5.87 9.68 13.19
CA GLN A 184 7.28 9.58 13.51
C GLN A 184 7.39 8.95 14.90
N ASP A 185 7.66 7.65 14.96
CA ASP A 185 7.78 6.95 16.23
C ASP A 185 9.13 7.28 16.88
N LYS A 186 9.19 8.40 17.62
CA LYS A 186 10.34 8.73 18.47
C LYS A 186 10.56 7.68 19.58
N GLU A 187 9.60 6.75 19.76
CA GLU A 187 9.57 5.70 20.78
C GLU A 187 9.54 4.28 20.19
N ALA A 188 10.17 4.05 19.04
CA ALA A 188 10.25 2.72 18.39
C ALA A 188 10.85 1.59 19.28
N LYS A 189 11.31 1.89 20.50
CA LYS A 189 11.71 0.91 21.52
C LYS A 189 10.56 0.43 22.43
N GLN A 190 9.43 1.14 22.50
CA GLN A 190 8.34 0.87 23.44
C GLN A 190 7.03 0.40 22.78
N HIS A 191 6.85 0.60 21.47
CA HIS A 191 5.63 0.19 20.77
C HIS A 191 5.43 -1.35 20.71
N THR A 192 4.32 -1.82 21.27
CA THR A 192 3.88 -3.23 21.31
C THR A 192 3.56 -3.81 19.93
N SER A 193 3.16 -2.97 18.96
CA SER A 193 2.84 -3.39 17.58
C SER A 193 4.05 -3.96 16.83
N PHE A 194 5.27 -3.44 17.07
CA PHE A 194 6.51 -3.97 16.50
C PHE A 194 7.12 -5.13 17.30
N ARG A 195 6.79 -5.25 18.60
CA ARG A 195 7.19 -6.43 19.41
C ARG A 195 6.60 -7.72 18.85
N ASN A 196 5.43 -7.65 18.23
CA ASN A 196 4.74 -8.78 17.60
C ASN A 196 4.92 -8.84 16.07
N ALA A 197 5.83 -8.04 15.50
CA ALA A 197 6.05 -8.02 14.06
C ALA A 197 7.16 -9.00 13.64
N CYS A 198 6.85 -9.86 12.69
CA CYS A 198 7.76 -10.85 12.14
C CYS A 198 8.72 -10.20 11.14
N ARG A 199 10.01 -10.52 11.21
CA ARG A 199 10.98 -10.11 10.17
C ARG A 199 10.80 -10.96 8.93
N CYS A 200 10.82 -10.34 7.76
CA CYS A 200 10.96 -11.07 6.51
C CYS A 200 12.34 -11.73 6.41
N THR A 201 12.36 -12.98 6.00
CA THR A 201 13.56 -13.76 5.72
C THR A 201 13.87 -13.79 4.23
N LYS A 202 12.84 -13.75 3.37
CA LYS A 202 12.94 -13.72 1.91
C LYS A 202 11.81 -12.90 1.31
N ILE A 203 12.06 -12.29 0.16
CA ILE A 203 11.06 -11.65 -0.69
C ILE A 203 11.25 -12.17 -2.10
N TRP A 204 10.17 -12.65 -2.71
CA TRP A 204 10.13 -12.97 -4.14
C TRP A 204 9.16 -12.04 -4.85
N ILE A 205 9.58 -11.49 -5.97
CA ILE A 205 8.78 -10.56 -6.77
C ILE A 205 8.46 -11.25 -8.09
N TYR A 206 7.19 -11.23 -8.44
CA TYR A 206 6.67 -11.75 -9.69
C TYR A 206 6.01 -10.63 -10.46
N GLU A 207 6.09 -10.70 -11.78
CA GLU A 207 5.39 -9.85 -12.71
C GLU A 207 4.30 -10.64 -13.44
N ARG A 208 3.15 -10.02 -13.64
CA ARG A 208 2.06 -10.61 -14.40
C ARG A 208 2.34 -10.48 -15.90
N THR A 209 2.38 -11.59 -16.60
CA THR A 209 2.51 -11.63 -18.06
C THR A 209 1.21 -11.21 -18.74
N GLU A 210 1.28 -10.90 -20.04
CA GLU A 210 0.10 -10.59 -20.87
C GLU A 210 -0.89 -11.76 -20.91
N GLN A 211 -0.41 -12.99 -20.81
CA GLN A 211 -1.21 -14.22 -20.73
C GLN A 211 -1.85 -14.44 -19.35
N GLY A 212 -1.63 -13.52 -18.40
CA GLY A 212 -2.20 -13.57 -17.06
C GLY A 212 -1.46 -14.46 -16.06
N THR A 213 -0.32 -15.04 -16.44
CA THR A 213 0.51 -15.89 -15.57
C THR A 213 1.53 -15.08 -14.78
N TRP A 214 2.03 -15.62 -13.66
CA TRP A 214 3.04 -14.95 -12.84
C TRP A 214 4.44 -15.46 -13.20
N LYS A 215 5.29 -14.56 -13.71
CA LYS A 215 6.70 -14.83 -13.97
C LYS A 215 7.55 -14.27 -12.84
N LEU A 216 8.47 -15.07 -12.32
CA LEU A 216 9.41 -14.60 -11.31
C LEU A 216 10.36 -13.57 -11.91
N GLU A 217 10.47 -12.41 -11.28
CA GLU A 217 11.31 -11.28 -11.69
C GLU A 217 12.54 -11.18 -10.79
N ASP A 218 12.37 -11.27 -9.48
CA ASP A 218 13.46 -11.07 -8.51
C ASP A 218 13.34 -11.98 -7.27
N ARG A 219 14.49 -12.33 -6.69
CA ARG A 219 14.61 -13.12 -5.46
C ARG A 219 15.60 -12.47 -4.51
N GLN A 220 15.12 -12.15 -3.32
CA GLN A 220 15.93 -11.56 -2.27
C GLN A 220 15.93 -12.45 -1.02
N GLU A 221 17.13 -12.75 -0.52
CA GLU A 221 17.32 -13.54 0.70
C GLU A 221 18.06 -12.75 1.78
N PHE A 222 17.43 -12.60 2.95
CA PHE A 222 17.94 -11.73 4.02
C PHE A 222 18.44 -12.52 5.24
N PHE A 223 18.31 -13.85 5.23
CA PHE A 223 18.57 -14.69 6.39
C PHE A 223 20.02 -14.55 6.92
N LYS A 224 21.01 -14.55 6.02
CA LYS A 224 22.44 -14.38 6.38
C LYS A 224 22.70 -13.02 7.04
N LYS A 225 22.07 -11.95 6.53
CA LYS A 225 22.19 -10.59 7.08
C LYS A 225 21.60 -10.49 8.49
N ILE A 226 20.44 -11.12 8.71
CA ILE A 226 19.79 -11.17 10.02
C ILE A 226 20.62 -11.94 11.06
N GLN A 227 21.25 -13.06 10.66
CA GLN A 227 22.15 -13.81 11.55
C GLN A 227 23.38 -12.98 11.93
N ALA A 228 24.02 -12.30 10.98
CA ALA A 228 25.20 -11.46 11.22
C ALA A 228 24.91 -10.30 12.19
N GLU A 229 23.74 -9.65 12.09
CA GLU A 229 23.32 -8.59 13.03
C GLU A 229 23.19 -9.11 14.48
N LYS A 230 22.59 -10.30 14.66
CA LYS A 230 22.42 -10.90 15.99
C LYS A 230 23.77 -11.27 16.63
N SER A 231 24.71 -11.81 15.84
CA SER A 231 26.06 -12.13 16.32
C SER A 231 26.83 -10.88 16.75
N LYS A 232 26.74 -9.78 15.98
CA LYS A 232 27.35 -8.49 16.36
C LYS A 232 26.75 -7.89 17.64
N LYS A 233 25.42 -7.98 17.83
CA LYS A 233 24.76 -7.52 19.05
C LYS A 233 25.14 -8.33 20.29
N LYS A 234 25.34 -9.65 20.16
CA LYS A 234 25.84 -10.49 21.26
C LYS A 234 27.27 -10.12 21.66
N ARG A 235 28.14 -9.83 20.69
CA ARG A 235 29.53 -9.42 20.94
C ARG A 235 29.66 -8.06 21.63
N ARG A 236 28.73 -7.13 21.41
CA ARG A 236 28.71 -5.81 22.07
C ARG A 236 28.10 -5.81 23.48
N LYS A 237 27.48 -6.91 23.90
CA LYS A 237 26.87 -7.09 25.23
C LYS A 237 27.75 -7.92 26.18
N LYS A 238 28.82 -8.51 25.64
CA LYS A 238 29.93 -9.06 26.40
C LYS A 238 31.01 -7.98 26.45
#